data_AF-A0A841R0Y3-F1
#
_entry.id   AF-A0A841R0Y3-F1
#
_cell.length_a   1.000
_cell.length_b   1.000
_cell.length_c   1.000
_cell.angle_alpha   90.00
_cell.angle_beta   90.00
_cell.angle_gamma   90.00
#
_symmetry.space_group_name_H-M   'P 1'
#
loop_
_entity.id
_entity.type
_entity.pdbx_description
1 polymer ?
#
loop_
_entity_poly.entity_id
_entity_poly.type
_entity_poly.pdbx_seq_one_letter_code
_entity_poly.pdbx_strand_id
1 'polypeptide(L)'
;MCAKKRNPKLDLPIKLIFTQKGINFFIRNNKKLNKFVMADDTIQYGVSFSEVTPPAVQHMMLLGYIERIEIERAEFTSKRSELVDLTKILVYGNFYRQFDEEVSNAILHSSLVKTWNRNNPSNIIDEKTVVNESYIENLLQSGDVKKQILKEIASTIALNIKKDDKLLNEEKRIKLFLIERFVDGIRPVCWFVLHRFRNEKSYEDVIKDISDILELYLDRSTIAEYLSMVIMELLTAGENSNLKTYVDDVYRGQISQQKLMFDPETRKKLFAEMEKKKQFLSLGWSISNPNSTSIGTSNRLKILIYSRGLVFDNMKDMIDETNTQQQKGKNITDFYDELGSMTTELGLNYINYLDEACKKVGIRFKPLVYQIRNNSNSVICLDFHF
;
A
#
# COMPACT_ATOMS: atom_id res chain seq x y z
N MET A 1 26.34 -1.94 17.83
CA MET A 1 25.48 -0.73 17.85
C MET A 1 24.12 -1.15 18.40
N CYS A 2 23.66 -0.54 19.49
CA CYS A 2 22.37 -0.88 20.09
C CYS A 2 21.23 -0.56 19.11
N ALA A 3 20.42 -1.56 18.76
CA ALA A 3 19.20 -1.36 18.00
C ALA A 3 18.30 -0.40 18.78
N LYS A 4 18.10 0.83 18.28
CA LYS A 4 17.07 1.74 18.80
C LYS A 4 15.75 0.96 18.78
N LYS A 5 15.11 0.81 19.94
CA LYS A 5 13.74 0.29 20.04
C LYS A 5 12.86 1.13 19.10
N ARG A 6 12.35 0.51 18.03
CA ARG A 6 11.43 1.17 17.10
C ARG A 6 10.21 1.66 17.89
N ASN A 7 9.77 2.89 17.63
CA ASN A 7 8.53 3.39 18.20
C ASN A 7 7.38 2.51 17.68
N PRO A 8 6.55 1.91 18.55
CA PRO A 8 5.42 1.08 18.10
C PRO A 8 4.33 1.89 17.38
N LYS A 9 4.43 3.22 17.41
CA LYS A 9 3.52 4.15 16.73
C LYS A 9 4.23 4.88 15.60
N LEU A 10 3.48 5.17 14.55
CA LEU A 10 3.87 6.06 13.47
C LEU A 10 3.48 7.49 13.86
N ASP A 11 4.49 8.36 14.03
CA ASP A 11 4.32 9.78 14.31
C ASP A 11 4.24 10.55 12.98
N LEU A 12 3.05 10.54 12.40
CA LEU A 12 2.70 11.14 11.11
C LEU A 12 1.30 11.78 11.21
N PRO A 13 1.09 13.00 10.67
CA PRO A 13 -0.21 13.66 10.67
C PRO A 13 -1.11 13.02 9.61
N ILE A 14 -1.75 11.91 9.99
CA ILE A 14 -2.54 11.08 9.09
C ILE A 14 -4.00 11.53 9.12
N LYS A 15 -4.58 11.78 7.95
CA LYS A 15 -6.02 11.85 7.70
C LYS A 15 -6.48 10.48 7.21
N LEU A 16 -7.34 9.80 7.96
CA LEU A 16 -8.03 8.59 7.50
C LEU A 16 -9.40 8.98 6.98
N ILE A 17 -9.63 8.76 5.68
CA ILE A 17 -10.90 8.96 5.02
C ILE A 17 -11.62 7.63 4.92
N PHE A 18 -12.91 7.64 5.24
CA PHE A 18 -13.68 6.43 5.37
C PHE A 18 -14.61 6.16 4.19
N THR A 19 -14.76 4.88 3.86
CA THR A 19 -15.84 4.39 3.00
C THR A 19 -17.20 4.63 3.67
N GLN A 20 -18.30 4.48 2.93
CA GLN A 20 -19.64 4.54 3.52
C GLN A 20 -19.84 3.54 4.68
N LYS A 21 -19.24 2.34 4.57
CA LYS A 21 -19.25 1.32 5.64
C LYS A 21 -18.54 1.84 6.89
N GLY A 22 -17.35 2.44 6.72
CA GLY A 22 -16.60 3.07 7.80
C GLY A 22 -17.37 4.23 8.44
N ILE A 23 -17.92 5.14 7.64
CA ILE A 23 -18.74 6.26 8.12
C ILE A 23 -19.89 5.76 9.00
N ASN A 24 -20.66 4.79 8.51
CA ASN A 24 -21.78 4.21 9.26
C ASN A 24 -21.34 3.57 10.57
N PHE A 25 -20.21 2.85 10.58
CA PHE A 25 -19.65 2.24 11.78
C PHE A 25 -19.31 3.30 12.83
N PHE A 26 -18.58 4.36 12.46
CA PHE A 26 -18.17 5.40 13.41
C PHE A 26 -19.37 6.21 13.94
N ILE A 27 -20.35 6.54 13.08
CA ILE A 27 -21.58 7.24 13.50
C ILE A 27 -22.38 6.39 14.50
N ARG A 28 -22.59 5.09 14.21
CA ARG A 28 -23.30 4.17 15.12
C ARG A 28 -22.62 4.02 16.48
N ASN A 29 -21.30 4.19 16.52
CA ASN A 29 -20.51 4.15 17.75
C ASN A 29 -20.29 5.54 18.38
N ASN A 30 -21.14 6.52 18.05
CA ASN A 30 -21.12 7.88 18.59
C ASN A 30 -19.77 8.60 18.42
N LYS A 31 -19.03 8.32 17.34
CA LYS A 31 -17.79 9.01 16.99
C LYS A 31 -18.08 10.10 15.97
N LYS A 32 -17.65 11.33 16.28
CA LYS A 32 -17.75 12.47 15.36
C LYS A 32 -16.72 12.32 14.24
N LEU A 33 -17.15 12.62 13.02
CA LEU A 33 -16.30 12.67 11.83
C LEU A 33 -16.00 14.13 11.47
N ASN A 34 -14.79 14.36 10.98
CA ASN A 34 -14.36 15.63 10.45
C ASN A 34 -14.65 15.68 8.94
N LYS A 35 -15.02 16.86 8.46
CA LYS A 35 -15.09 17.18 7.04
C LYS A 35 -13.74 17.76 6.60
N PHE A 36 -13.10 17.14 5.63
CA PHE A 36 -11.83 17.57 5.07
C PHE A 36 -12.02 18.08 3.64
N VAL A 37 -11.27 19.12 3.28
CA VAL A 37 -10.96 19.45 1.89
C VAL A 37 -9.62 18.79 1.61
N MET A 38 -9.60 17.90 0.61
CA MET A 38 -8.44 17.10 0.24
C MET A 38 -7.54 17.88 -0.75
N ALA A 39 -6.34 17.37 -1.01
CA ALA A 39 -5.39 18.01 -1.93
C ALA A 39 -5.87 18.12 -3.40
N ASP A 40 -6.89 17.35 -3.78
CA ASP A 40 -7.58 17.42 -5.07
C ASP A 40 -8.86 18.28 -5.03
N ASP A 41 -9.01 19.10 -3.99
CA ASP A 41 -10.17 19.96 -3.70
C ASP A 41 -11.49 19.20 -3.47
N THR A 42 -11.44 17.87 -3.34
CA THR A 42 -12.64 17.08 -2.99
C THR A 42 -12.95 17.19 -1.51
N ILE A 43 -14.25 17.09 -1.18
CA ILE A 43 -14.72 17.09 0.19
C ILE A 43 -14.96 15.66 0.64
N GLN A 44 -14.27 15.23 1.70
CA GLN A 44 -14.39 13.87 2.23
C GLN A 44 -14.56 13.86 3.76
N TYR A 45 -15.04 12.73 4.29
CA TYR A 45 -15.31 12.56 5.72
C TYR A 45 -14.38 11.53 6.34
N GLY A 46 -13.86 11.84 7.52
CA GLY A 46 -12.87 10.99 8.16
C GLY A 46 -12.46 11.47 9.54
N VAL A 47 -11.28 11.03 9.96
CA VAL A 47 -10.65 11.43 11.22
C VAL A 47 -9.18 11.75 10.98
N SER A 48 -8.59 12.59 11.83
CA SER A 48 -7.16 12.89 11.77
C SER A 48 -6.48 12.47 13.07
N PHE A 49 -5.27 11.95 12.95
CA PHE A 49 -4.43 11.52 14.05
C PHE A 49 -3.03 12.09 13.87
N SER A 50 -2.41 12.53 14.98
CA SER A 50 -0.98 12.85 15.01
C SER A 50 -0.10 11.60 15.10
N GLU A 51 -0.65 10.52 15.68
CA GLU A 51 0.01 9.23 15.81
C GLU A 51 -0.98 8.10 15.55
N VAL A 52 -0.52 7.03 14.88
CA VAL A 52 -1.32 5.80 14.68
C VAL A 52 -0.49 4.56 14.98
N THR A 53 -1.15 3.47 15.37
CA THR A 53 -0.50 2.16 15.47
C THR A 53 -0.68 1.40 14.14
N PRO A 54 0.38 0.79 13.57
CA PRO A 54 0.29 -0.05 12.38
C PRO A 54 -0.85 -1.08 12.40
N PRO A 55 -1.06 -1.85 13.50
CA PRO A 55 -2.11 -2.86 13.52
C PRO A 55 -3.52 -2.28 13.42
N ALA A 56 -3.77 -1.09 14.00
CA ALA A 56 -5.09 -0.46 13.92
C ALA A 56 -5.42 -0.03 12.49
N VAL A 57 -4.45 0.55 11.76
CA VAL A 57 -4.62 0.93 10.36
C VAL A 57 -4.89 -0.30 9.50
N GLN A 58 -4.08 -1.36 9.63
CA GLN A 58 -4.30 -2.60 8.88
C GLN A 58 -5.66 -3.23 9.17
N HIS A 59 -6.06 -3.29 10.44
CA HIS A 59 -7.34 -3.85 10.81
C HIS A 59 -8.51 -3.08 10.17
N MET A 60 -8.48 -1.75 10.20
CA MET A 60 -9.49 -0.92 9.53
C MET A 60 -9.48 -1.08 8.01
N MET A 61 -8.32 -1.31 7.39
CA MET A 61 -8.21 -1.64 5.97
C MET A 61 -8.86 -2.99 5.64
N LEU A 62 -8.57 -4.03 6.42
CA LEU A 62 -9.13 -5.37 6.24
C LEU A 62 -10.65 -5.38 6.43
N LEU A 63 -11.18 -4.55 7.34
CA LEU A 63 -12.62 -4.36 7.51
C LEU A 63 -13.28 -3.55 6.38
N GLY A 64 -12.50 -2.97 5.46
CA GLY A 64 -12.99 -2.13 4.36
C GLY A 64 -13.50 -0.75 4.83
N TYR A 65 -13.00 -0.24 5.96
CA TYR A 65 -13.42 1.05 6.50
C TYR A 65 -12.68 2.23 5.88
N ILE A 66 -11.42 2.04 5.48
CA ILE A 66 -10.58 3.10 4.93
C ILE A 66 -10.70 3.12 3.41
N GLU A 67 -10.97 4.30 2.86
CA GLU A 67 -10.97 4.57 1.41
C GLU A 67 -9.69 5.29 0.99
N ARG A 68 -9.24 6.26 1.79
CA ARG A 68 -8.04 7.05 1.50
C ARG A 68 -7.30 7.39 2.77
N ILE A 69 -5.99 7.43 2.68
CA ILE A 69 -5.10 7.96 3.71
C ILE A 69 -4.38 9.15 3.10
N GLU A 70 -4.30 10.28 3.79
CA GLU A 70 -3.56 11.45 3.31
C GLU A 70 -2.70 12.06 4.41
N ILE A 71 -1.51 12.52 4.03
CA ILE A 71 -0.55 13.20 4.88
C ILE A 71 -0.11 14.48 4.17
N GLU A 72 -0.04 15.58 4.92
CA GLU A 72 0.48 16.86 4.44
C GLU A 72 1.64 17.29 5.34
N ARG A 73 2.77 17.66 4.72
CA ARG A 73 3.95 18.18 5.42
C ARG A 73 4.71 19.15 4.53
N ALA A 74 5.45 20.09 5.12
CA ALA A 74 6.44 20.85 4.37
C ALA A 74 7.67 19.99 4.00
N GLU A 75 8.02 19.02 4.87
CA GLU A 75 9.16 18.11 4.72
C GLU A 75 8.77 16.69 5.21
N PHE A 76 8.88 15.70 4.34
CA PHE A 76 8.71 14.26 4.57
C PHE A 76 10.02 13.54 4.83
N THR A 77 11.15 14.01 4.31
CA THR A 77 12.48 13.40 4.52
C THR A 77 12.85 13.24 6.00
N SER A 78 12.40 14.15 6.87
CA SER A 78 12.55 14.03 8.33
C SER A 78 11.73 12.91 8.99
N LYS A 79 10.78 12.30 8.26
CA LYS A 79 9.92 11.17 8.67
C LYS A 79 10.08 9.94 7.78
N ARG A 80 11.25 9.76 7.18
CA ARG A 80 11.54 8.66 6.24
C ARG A 80 11.16 7.29 6.79
N SER A 81 11.54 6.95 8.02
CA SER A 81 11.27 5.61 8.57
C SER A 81 9.77 5.36 8.70
N GLU A 82 9.02 6.34 9.20
CA GLU A 82 7.57 6.23 9.40
C GLU A 82 6.82 6.11 8.08
N LEU A 83 7.28 6.79 7.02
CA LEU A 83 6.68 6.72 5.68
C LEU A 83 6.94 5.39 4.99
N VAL A 84 8.17 4.88 5.12
CA VAL A 84 8.53 3.54 4.62
C VAL A 84 7.68 2.49 5.35
N ASP A 85 7.60 2.57 6.68
CA ASP A 85 6.79 1.64 7.46
C ASP A 85 5.31 1.74 7.06
N LEU A 86 4.74 2.95 6.98
CA LEU A 86 3.35 3.16 6.54
C LEU A 86 3.11 2.55 5.15
N THR A 87 3.96 2.83 4.17
CA THR A 87 3.82 2.29 2.81
C THR A 87 3.78 0.77 2.81
N LYS A 88 4.72 0.13 3.53
CA LYS A 88 4.75 -1.33 3.67
C LYS A 88 3.49 -1.88 4.33
N ILE A 89 3.03 -1.22 5.40
CA ILE A 89 1.83 -1.59 6.13
C ILE A 89 0.60 -1.59 5.20
N LEU A 90 0.47 -0.58 4.33
CA LEU A 90 -0.66 -0.46 3.40
C LEU A 90 -0.59 -1.50 2.28
N VAL A 91 0.59 -1.72 1.70
CA VAL A 91 0.81 -2.72 0.64
C VAL A 91 0.58 -4.13 1.20
N TYR A 92 1.15 -4.47 2.36
CA TYR A 92 0.92 -5.76 3.00
C TYR A 92 -0.54 -5.94 3.41
N GLY A 93 -1.21 -4.90 3.93
CA GLY A 93 -2.64 -4.97 4.23
C GLY A 93 -3.48 -5.32 3.01
N ASN A 94 -3.10 -4.80 1.84
CA ASN A 94 -3.74 -5.14 0.58
C ASN A 94 -3.44 -6.59 0.15
N PHE A 95 -2.19 -7.04 0.27
CA PHE A 95 -1.79 -8.42 -0.03
C PHE A 95 -2.44 -9.45 0.89
N TYR A 96 -2.52 -9.20 2.20
CA TYR A 96 -3.17 -10.13 3.13
C TYR A 96 -4.63 -10.37 2.77
N ARG A 97 -5.33 -9.31 2.34
CA ARG A 97 -6.72 -9.42 1.89
C ARG A 97 -6.84 -10.28 0.64
N GLN A 98 -6.04 -10.02 -0.38
CA GLN A 98 -6.13 -10.77 -1.63
C GLN A 98 -5.67 -12.22 -1.48
N PHE A 99 -4.65 -12.47 -0.65
CA PHE A 99 -4.22 -13.82 -0.29
C PHE A 99 -5.38 -14.62 0.35
N ASP A 100 -6.08 -14.04 1.32
CA ASP A 100 -7.26 -14.68 1.93
C ASP A 100 -8.38 -14.94 0.90
N GLU A 101 -8.65 -13.99 0.01
CA GLU A 101 -9.64 -14.14 -1.07
C GLU A 101 -9.28 -15.30 -2.01
N GLU A 102 -8.03 -15.37 -2.48
CA GLU A 102 -7.55 -16.42 -3.39
C GLU A 102 -7.50 -17.79 -2.71
N VAL A 103 -7.02 -17.88 -1.47
CA VAL A 103 -7.01 -19.12 -0.69
C VAL A 103 -8.43 -19.62 -0.44
N SER A 104 -9.35 -18.72 -0.05
CA SER A 104 -10.76 -19.09 0.12
C SER A 104 -11.35 -19.62 -1.18
N ASN A 105 -11.05 -18.98 -2.31
CA ASN A 105 -11.53 -19.41 -3.61
C ASN A 105 -10.99 -20.80 -4.00
N ALA A 106 -9.69 -21.04 -3.82
CA ALA A 106 -9.04 -22.31 -4.09
C ALA A 106 -9.65 -23.44 -3.25
N ILE A 107 -9.84 -23.20 -1.94
CA ILE A 107 -10.42 -24.18 -1.02
C ILE A 107 -11.88 -24.49 -1.40
N LEU A 108 -12.74 -23.47 -1.55
CA LEU A 108 -14.18 -23.68 -1.78
C LEU A 108 -14.48 -24.34 -3.13
N HIS A 109 -13.64 -24.12 -4.14
CA HIS A 109 -13.79 -24.71 -5.47
C HIS A 109 -12.98 -26.00 -5.69
N SER A 110 -12.27 -26.46 -4.66
CA SER A 110 -11.51 -27.71 -4.70
C SER A 110 -12.41 -28.94 -4.90
N SER A 111 -11.81 -30.03 -5.41
CA SER A 111 -12.44 -31.35 -5.50
C SER A 111 -12.90 -31.85 -4.12
N LEU A 112 -12.17 -31.49 -3.06
CA LEU A 112 -12.45 -31.80 -1.66
C LEU A 112 -13.83 -31.29 -1.23
N VAL A 113 -14.06 -29.97 -1.35
CA VAL A 113 -15.34 -29.33 -0.98
C VAL A 113 -16.46 -29.75 -1.92
N LYS A 114 -16.19 -29.87 -3.23
CA LYS A 114 -17.18 -30.35 -4.21
C LYS A 114 -17.68 -31.77 -3.88
N THR A 115 -16.78 -32.66 -3.47
CA THR A 115 -17.14 -34.05 -3.11
C THR A 115 -17.94 -34.08 -1.81
N TRP A 116 -17.54 -33.27 -0.81
CA TRP A 116 -18.31 -33.12 0.42
C TRP A 116 -19.73 -32.63 0.16
N ASN A 117 -19.89 -31.56 -0.62
CA ASN A 117 -21.20 -30.96 -0.91
C ASN A 117 -22.12 -31.93 -1.66
N ARG A 118 -21.58 -32.75 -2.57
CA ARG A 118 -22.34 -33.81 -3.25
C ARG A 118 -22.86 -34.88 -2.28
N ASN A 119 -22.04 -35.25 -1.30
CA ASN A 119 -22.39 -36.28 -0.31
C ASN A 119 -23.23 -35.72 0.85
N ASN A 120 -23.25 -34.40 1.08
CA ASN A 120 -23.89 -33.74 2.21
C ASN A 120 -24.73 -32.53 1.76
N PRO A 121 -25.80 -32.74 0.95
CA PRO A 121 -26.58 -31.64 0.38
C PRO A 121 -27.27 -30.75 1.43
N SER A 122 -27.53 -31.25 2.64
CA SER A 122 -28.10 -30.46 3.72
C SER A 122 -27.09 -29.59 4.47
N ASN A 123 -25.78 -29.85 4.32
CA ASN A 123 -24.68 -29.19 5.03
C ASN A 123 -23.58 -28.77 4.04
N ILE A 124 -23.96 -28.00 3.03
CA ILE A 124 -23.03 -27.50 2.03
C ILE A 124 -22.04 -26.51 2.64
N ILE A 125 -20.81 -26.51 2.11
CA ILE A 125 -19.77 -25.54 2.40
C ILE A 125 -19.62 -24.66 1.15
N ASP A 126 -19.84 -23.36 1.33
CA ASP A 126 -19.82 -22.32 0.30
C ASP A 126 -19.38 -20.96 0.91
N GLU A 127 -19.42 -19.90 0.11
CA GLU A 127 -19.05 -18.54 0.54
C GLU A 127 -19.94 -17.97 1.66
N LYS A 128 -21.14 -18.52 1.85
CA LYS A 128 -22.11 -18.08 2.86
C LYS A 128 -22.02 -18.90 4.14
N THR A 129 -21.15 -19.90 4.17
CA THR A 129 -20.99 -20.79 5.31
C THR A 129 -20.44 -20.04 6.50
N VAL A 130 -21.26 -19.93 7.55
CA VAL A 130 -20.86 -19.36 8.83
C VAL A 130 -20.41 -20.49 9.75
N VAL A 131 -19.14 -20.46 10.14
CA VAL A 131 -18.59 -21.41 11.11
C VAL A 131 -18.65 -20.82 12.51
N ASN A 132 -18.74 -21.67 13.54
CA ASN A 132 -18.66 -21.22 14.92
C ASN A 132 -17.25 -20.68 15.22
N GLU A 133 -17.14 -19.36 15.35
CA GLU A 133 -15.85 -18.69 15.57
C GLU A 133 -15.17 -19.17 16.86
N SER A 134 -15.92 -19.33 17.95
CA SER A 134 -15.35 -19.82 19.22
C SER A 134 -14.78 -21.23 19.11
N TYR A 135 -15.38 -22.10 18.29
CA TYR A 135 -14.82 -23.42 18.00
C TYR A 135 -13.48 -23.31 17.26
N ILE A 136 -13.41 -22.46 16.23
CA ILE A 136 -12.18 -22.25 15.45
C ILE A 136 -11.10 -21.59 16.30
N GLU A 137 -11.46 -20.60 17.12
CA GLU A 137 -10.53 -19.98 18.07
C GLU A 137 -9.95 -21.00 19.04
N ASN A 138 -10.78 -21.86 19.64
CA ASN A 138 -10.30 -22.93 20.53
C ASN A 138 -9.39 -23.93 19.80
N LEU A 139 -9.75 -24.28 18.55
CA LEU A 139 -8.93 -25.13 17.69
C LEU A 139 -7.56 -24.50 17.44
N LEU A 140 -7.52 -23.20 17.13
CA LEU A 140 -6.27 -22.46 16.87
C LEU A 140 -5.46 -22.20 18.15
N GLN A 141 -6.11 -22.01 19.30
CA GLN A 141 -5.46 -21.83 20.60
C GLN A 141 -4.73 -23.08 21.08
N SER A 142 -5.20 -24.28 20.70
CA SER A 142 -4.49 -25.54 20.99
C SER A 142 -3.07 -25.58 20.40
N GLY A 143 -2.78 -24.74 19.39
CA GLY A 143 -1.47 -24.54 18.79
C GLY A 143 -1.00 -25.69 17.89
N ASP A 144 -1.27 -26.94 18.25
CA ASP A 144 -0.73 -28.12 17.57
C ASP A 144 -1.32 -28.32 16.17
N VAL A 145 -2.64 -28.20 16.02
CA VAL A 145 -3.31 -28.32 14.71
C VAL A 145 -2.83 -27.22 13.78
N LYS A 146 -2.80 -25.97 14.27
CA LYS A 146 -2.35 -24.81 13.52
C LYS A 146 -0.90 -24.98 13.05
N LYS A 147 0.01 -25.38 13.95
CA LYS A 147 1.42 -25.63 13.62
C LYS A 147 1.60 -26.75 12.58
N GLN A 148 0.79 -27.80 12.66
CA GLN A 148 0.84 -28.91 11.71
C GLN A 148 0.41 -28.47 10.30
N ILE A 149 -0.75 -27.82 10.18
CA ILE A 149 -1.24 -27.30 8.89
C ILE A 149 -0.27 -26.26 8.32
N LEU A 150 0.23 -25.35 9.15
CA LEU A 150 1.24 -24.37 8.74
C LEU A 150 2.50 -25.06 8.19
N LYS A 151 2.96 -26.14 8.84
CA LYS A 151 4.11 -26.92 8.37
C LYS A 151 3.82 -27.59 7.03
N GLU A 152 2.61 -28.11 6.82
CA GLU A 152 2.20 -28.72 5.55
C GLU A 152 2.21 -27.70 4.41
N ILE A 153 1.66 -26.50 4.64
CA ILE A 153 1.64 -25.41 3.65
C ILE A 153 3.06 -24.88 3.39
N ALA A 154 3.85 -24.63 4.43
CA ALA A 154 5.02 -23.77 4.32
C ALA A 154 6.38 -24.49 4.34
N SER A 155 6.45 -25.79 4.66
CA SER A 155 7.74 -26.46 4.89
C SER A 155 8.69 -26.37 3.70
N THR A 156 8.23 -26.67 2.48
CA THR A 156 9.03 -26.59 1.26
C THR A 156 9.51 -25.16 0.99
N ILE A 157 8.60 -24.19 1.08
CA ILE A 157 8.88 -22.76 0.87
C ILE A 157 9.91 -22.27 1.89
N ALA A 158 9.72 -22.59 3.17
CA ALA A 158 10.63 -22.20 4.25
C ALA A 158 12.03 -22.83 4.09
N LEU A 159 12.12 -24.06 3.58
CA LEU A 159 13.39 -24.71 3.26
C LEU A 159 14.09 -24.02 2.08
N ASN A 160 13.35 -23.67 1.03
CA ASN A 160 13.89 -22.96 -0.14
C ASN A 160 14.44 -21.59 0.28
N ILE A 161 13.69 -20.81 1.07
CA ILE A 161 14.14 -19.51 1.61
C ILE A 161 15.43 -19.66 2.43
N LYS A 162 15.53 -20.68 3.28
CA LYS A 162 16.72 -20.89 4.11
C LYS A 162 17.96 -21.21 3.27
N LYS A 163 17.78 -21.99 2.19
CA LYS A 163 18.84 -22.44 1.29
C LYS A 163 19.22 -21.42 0.20
N ASP A 164 18.41 -20.38 -0.02
CA ASP A 164 18.69 -19.40 -1.06
C ASP A 164 19.88 -18.51 -0.69
N ASP A 165 21.01 -18.68 -1.36
CA ASP A 165 22.23 -17.91 -1.11
C ASP A 165 22.16 -16.47 -1.66
N LYS A 166 21.15 -16.15 -2.48
CA LYS A 166 20.93 -14.78 -2.97
C LYS A 166 20.27 -13.88 -1.93
N LEU A 167 19.57 -14.47 -0.96
CA LEU A 167 18.87 -13.73 0.09
C LEU A 167 19.78 -13.45 1.28
N LEU A 168 19.76 -12.22 1.77
CA LEU A 168 20.38 -11.83 3.02
C LEU A 168 19.65 -12.46 4.21
N ASN A 169 20.36 -12.64 5.32
CA ASN A 169 19.79 -13.21 6.55
C ASN A 169 18.61 -12.40 7.12
N GLU A 170 18.53 -11.10 6.82
CA GLU A 170 17.41 -10.26 7.19
C GLU A 170 16.20 -10.52 6.29
N GLU A 171 16.40 -10.61 4.97
CA GLU A 171 15.36 -10.92 3.99
C GLU A 171 14.76 -12.31 4.25
N LYS A 172 15.61 -13.30 4.55
CA LYS A 172 15.16 -14.65 4.96
C LYS A 172 14.25 -14.58 6.19
N ARG A 173 14.62 -13.80 7.20
CA ARG A 173 13.80 -13.63 8.42
C ARG A 173 12.47 -12.94 8.11
N ILE A 174 12.46 -11.93 7.26
CA ILE A 174 11.24 -11.22 6.85
C ILE A 174 10.32 -12.18 6.09
N LYS A 175 10.81 -12.90 5.08
CA LYS A 175 9.99 -13.86 4.32
C LYS A 175 9.42 -14.96 5.22
N LEU A 176 10.22 -15.52 6.13
CA LEU A 176 9.75 -16.53 7.09
C LEU A 176 8.69 -15.99 8.05
N PHE A 177 8.82 -14.73 8.50
CA PHE A 177 7.79 -14.08 9.31
C PHE A 177 6.50 -13.83 8.49
N LEU A 178 6.62 -13.44 7.22
CA LEU A 178 5.47 -13.21 6.35
C LEU A 178 4.66 -14.47 6.09
N ILE A 179 5.29 -15.65 6.01
CA ILE A 179 4.60 -16.95 5.91
C ILE A 179 3.54 -17.08 7.00
N GLU A 180 3.94 -16.91 8.27
CA GLU A 180 3.03 -17.01 9.40
C GLU A 180 1.92 -15.95 9.31
N ARG A 181 2.28 -14.72 8.93
CA ARG A 181 1.32 -13.62 8.82
C ARG A 181 0.26 -13.82 7.73
N PHE A 182 0.64 -14.36 6.57
CA PHE A 182 -0.30 -14.68 5.50
C PHE A 182 -1.25 -15.80 5.92
N VAL A 183 -0.70 -16.91 6.39
CA VAL A 183 -1.51 -18.08 6.78
C VAL A 183 -2.40 -17.76 7.98
N ASP A 184 -1.93 -16.98 8.96
CA ASP A 184 -2.75 -16.54 10.09
C ASP A 184 -3.93 -15.65 9.69
N GLY A 185 -3.81 -14.97 8.55
CA GLY A 185 -4.82 -14.06 8.02
C GLY A 185 -5.98 -14.74 7.31
N ILE A 186 -5.93 -16.05 7.08
CA ILE A 186 -7.02 -16.75 6.37
C ILE A 186 -8.28 -16.85 7.25
N ARG A 187 -9.43 -16.73 6.61
CA ARG A 187 -10.74 -16.71 7.26
C ARG A 187 -11.09 -18.03 7.98
N PRO A 188 -11.96 -17.99 9.01
CA PRO A 188 -12.29 -19.15 9.83
C PRO A 188 -12.81 -20.38 9.05
N VAL A 189 -13.58 -20.18 7.98
CA VAL A 189 -14.09 -21.30 7.16
C VAL A 189 -12.95 -22.07 6.46
N CYS A 190 -11.87 -21.39 6.07
CA CYS A 190 -10.69 -22.05 5.50
C CYS A 190 -10.01 -22.93 6.55
N TRP A 191 -9.82 -22.42 7.77
CA TRP A 191 -9.29 -23.22 8.89
C TRP A 191 -10.16 -24.42 9.21
N PHE A 192 -11.48 -24.26 9.19
CA PHE A 192 -12.42 -25.36 9.37
C PHE A 192 -12.20 -26.47 8.34
N VAL A 193 -12.15 -26.12 7.04
CA VAL A 193 -11.97 -27.08 5.95
C VAL A 193 -10.62 -27.78 6.08
N LEU A 194 -9.54 -27.03 6.29
CA LEU A 194 -8.18 -27.60 6.41
C LEU A 194 -8.08 -28.59 7.58
N HIS A 195 -8.72 -28.28 8.72
CA HIS A 195 -8.75 -29.19 9.84
C HIS A 195 -9.64 -30.42 9.59
N ARG A 196 -10.85 -30.20 9.08
CA ARG A 196 -11.90 -31.23 8.96
C ARG A 196 -11.56 -32.33 7.95
N PHE A 197 -10.82 -31.98 6.90
CA PHE A 197 -10.60 -32.85 5.75
C PHE A 197 -9.15 -33.29 5.57
N ARG A 198 -8.30 -33.12 6.60
CA ARG A 198 -6.86 -33.42 6.54
C ARG A 198 -6.51 -34.86 6.12
N ASN A 199 -7.39 -35.82 6.37
CA ASN A 199 -7.16 -37.23 6.05
C ASN A 199 -7.78 -37.66 4.70
N GLU A 200 -8.38 -36.73 3.95
CA GLU A 200 -8.98 -37.01 2.65
C GLU A 200 -7.92 -37.01 1.54
N LYS A 201 -8.11 -37.83 0.51
CA LYS A 201 -7.14 -37.98 -0.59
C LYS A 201 -6.85 -36.66 -1.33
N SER A 202 -7.85 -35.81 -1.51
CA SER A 202 -7.71 -34.53 -2.22
C SER A 202 -7.20 -33.38 -1.34
N TYR A 203 -6.83 -33.65 -0.08
CA TYR A 203 -6.28 -32.64 0.81
C TYR A 203 -4.90 -32.14 0.34
N GLU A 204 -4.06 -33.03 -0.17
CA GLU A 204 -2.72 -32.68 -0.64
C GLU A 204 -2.75 -31.67 -1.81
N ASP A 205 -3.73 -31.83 -2.72
CA ASP A 205 -3.96 -30.88 -3.81
C ASP A 205 -4.29 -29.47 -3.27
N VAL A 206 -5.16 -29.40 -2.26
CA VAL A 206 -5.53 -28.12 -1.62
C VAL A 206 -4.34 -27.47 -0.92
N ILE A 207 -3.52 -28.26 -0.22
CA ILE A 207 -2.30 -27.75 0.42
C ILE A 207 -1.34 -27.20 -0.61
N LYS A 208 -1.15 -27.91 -1.73
CA LYS A 208 -0.31 -27.45 -2.82
C LYS A 208 -0.81 -26.13 -3.43
N ASP A 209 -2.11 -26.02 -3.71
CA ASP A 209 -2.69 -24.78 -4.24
C ASP A 209 -2.44 -23.59 -3.28
N ILE A 210 -2.60 -23.81 -1.97
CA ILE A 210 -2.32 -22.77 -0.95
C ILE A 210 -0.81 -22.44 -0.89
N SER A 211 0.06 -23.44 -1.00
CA SER A 211 1.52 -23.23 -1.06
C SER A 211 1.91 -22.38 -2.27
N ASP A 212 1.36 -22.68 -3.45
CA ASP A 212 1.66 -21.95 -4.69
C ASP A 212 1.18 -20.49 -4.60
N ILE A 213 -0.02 -20.26 -4.03
CA ILE A 213 -0.52 -18.91 -3.73
C ILE A 213 0.42 -18.21 -2.72
N LEU A 214 0.83 -18.89 -1.66
CA LEU A 214 1.72 -18.31 -0.64
C LEU A 214 3.06 -17.89 -1.22
N GLU A 215 3.68 -18.72 -2.06
CA GLU A 215 4.93 -18.40 -2.75
C GLU A 215 4.80 -17.14 -3.62
N LEU A 216 3.72 -17.05 -4.41
CA LEU A 216 3.40 -15.86 -5.21
C LEU A 216 3.32 -14.59 -4.35
N TYR A 217 2.62 -14.65 -3.21
CA TYR A 217 2.45 -13.49 -2.32
C TYR A 217 3.72 -13.10 -1.55
N LEU A 218 4.59 -14.07 -1.26
CA LEU A 218 5.93 -13.78 -0.71
C LEU A 218 6.80 -13.05 -1.73
N ASP A 219 6.70 -13.39 -3.02
CA ASP A 219 7.44 -12.66 -4.05
C ASP A 219 6.86 -11.27 -4.30
N ARG A 220 5.52 -11.15 -4.33
CA ARG A 220 4.82 -9.85 -4.37
C ARG A 220 5.21 -8.93 -3.21
N SER A 221 5.53 -9.48 -2.04
CA SER A 221 5.89 -8.69 -0.85
C SER A 221 7.10 -7.74 -1.08
N THR A 222 8.01 -8.09 -1.99
CA THR A 222 9.17 -7.26 -2.36
C THR A 222 8.78 -5.91 -2.98
N ILE A 223 7.61 -5.83 -3.63
CA ILE A 223 7.07 -4.60 -4.22
C ILE A 223 6.92 -3.50 -3.16
N ALA A 224 6.62 -3.86 -1.91
CA ALA A 224 6.49 -2.90 -0.83
C ALA A 224 7.81 -2.15 -0.54
N GLU A 225 8.95 -2.81 -0.67
CA GLU A 225 10.28 -2.22 -0.50
C GLU A 225 10.59 -1.24 -1.64
N TYR A 226 10.44 -1.71 -2.88
CA TYR A 226 10.73 -0.91 -4.07
C TYR A 226 9.83 0.32 -4.16
N LEU A 227 8.54 0.15 -3.86
CA LEU A 227 7.58 1.24 -3.82
C LEU A 227 7.93 2.28 -2.75
N SER A 228 8.35 1.83 -1.56
CA SER A 228 8.77 2.75 -0.49
C SER A 228 9.96 3.60 -0.91
N MET A 229 10.92 3.04 -1.67
CA MET A 229 12.04 3.78 -2.22
C MET A 229 11.60 4.80 -3.28
N VAL A 230 10.76 4.38 -4.24
CA VAL A 230 10.20 5.28 -5.27
C VAL A 230 9.45 6.46 -4.64
N ILE A 231 8.58 6.20 -3.66
CA ILE A 231 7.85 7.26 -2.97
C ILE A 231 8.81 8.24 -2.30
N MET A 232 9.81 7.75 -1.56
CA MET A 232 10.76 8.64 -0.88
C MET A 232 11.56 9.51 -1.85
N GLU A 233 11.94 8.96 -3.00
CA GLU A 233 12.66 9.72 -4.03
C GLU A 233 11.77 10.81 -4.62
N LEU A 234 10.53 10.48 -4.98
CA LEU A 234 9.56 11.44 -5.52
C LEU A 234 9.20 12.53 -4.50
N LEU A 235 9.07 12.20 -3.22
CA LEU A 235 8.85 13.17 -2.15
C LEU A 235 10.05 14.10 -1.98
N THR A 236 11.27 13.56 -2.01
CA THR A 236 12.51 14.36 -1.90
C THR A 236 12.63 15.33 -3.08
N ALA A 237 12.31 14.87 -4.30
CA ALA A 237 12.26 15.73 -5.48
C ALA A 237 11.18 16.82 -5.34
N GLY A 238 9.99 16.45 -4.88
CA GLY A 238 8.89 17.38 -4.64
C GLY A 238 9.20 18.43 -3.56
N GLU A 239 9.84 18.03 -2.46
CA GLU A 239 10.33 18.92 -1.40
C GLU A 239 11.32 19.95 -1.93
N ASN A 240 12.33 19.49 -2.68
CA ASN A 240 13.35 20.37 -3.24
C ASN A 240 12.75 21.37 -4.24
N SER A 241 11.81 20.92 -5.06
CA SER A 241 11.06 21.77 -5.99
C SER A 241 10.23 22.82 -5.24
N ASN A 242 9.41 22.41 -4.27
CA ASN A 242 8.60 23.33 -3.46
C ASN A 242 9.44 24.33 -2.69
N LEU A 243 10.57 23.89 -2.12
CA LEU A 243 11.48 24.75 -1.39
C LEU A 243 12.11 25.81 -2.31
N LYS A 244 12.52 25.43 -3.53
CA LYS A 244 13.05 26.36 -4.53
C LYS A 244 11.99 27.40 -4.91
N THR A 245 10.78 26.97 -5.25
CA THR A 245 9.66 27.87 -5.58
C THR A 245 9.35 28.82 -4.43
N TYR A 246 9.28 28.32 -3.19
CA TYR A 246 9.06 29.16 -2.01
C TYR A 246 10.14 30.24 -1.84
N VAL A 247 11.41 29.87 -2.06
CA VAL A 247 12.52 30.82 -1.96
C VAL A 247 12.46 31.88 -3.05
N ASP A 248 12.18 31.47 -4.30
CA ASP A 248 12.07 32.38 -5.43
C ASP A 248 10.91 33.37 -5.22
N ASP A 249 9.76 32.89 -4.74
CA ASP A 249 8.57 33.73 -4.49
C ASP A 249 8.75 34.69 -3.32
N VAL A 250 9.27 34.21 -2.18
CA VAL A 250 9.31 34.97 -0.92
C VAL A 250 10.57 35.82 -0.82
N TYR A 251 11.72 35.30 -1.26
CA TYR A 251 13.02 35.95 -1.10
C TYR A 251 13.56 36.53 -2.41
N ARG A 252 12.88 36.32 -3.56
CA ARG A 252 13.23 36.94 -4.86
C ARG A 252 14.71 36.82 -5.21
N GLY A 253 15.29 35.64 -5.00
CA GLY A 253 16.69 35.36 -5.30
C GLY A 253 17.72 35.84 -4.26
N GLN A 254 17.30 36.34 -3.09
CA GLN A 254 18.22 36.75 -2.02
C GLN A 254 18.94 35.56 -1.34
N ILE A 255 18.43 34.33 -1.50
CA ILE A 255 19.08 33.11 -1.04
C ILE A 255 19.61 32.37 -2.27
N SER A 256 20.93 32.14 -2.33
CA SER A 256 21.55 31.42 -3.44
C SER A 256 21.15 29.94 -3.46
N GLN A 257 21.03 29.35 -4.66
CA GLN A 257 20.69 27.94 -4.82
C GLN A 257 21.72 27.00 -4.16
N GLN A 258 23.00 27.36 -4.14
CA GLN A 258 24.04 26.60 -3.45
C GLN A 258 23.78 26.53 -1.93
N LYS A 259 23.38 27.65 -1.32
CA LYS A 259 23.04 27.68 0.10
C LYS A 259 21.78 26.85 0.38
N LEU A 260 20.81 26.86 -0.54
CA LEU A 260 19.59 26.06 -0.43
C LEU A 260 19.84 24.54 -0.50
N MET A 261 20.82 24.12 -1.30
CA MET A 261 21.16 22.70 -1.47
C MET A 261 22.02 22.15 -0.33
N PHE A 262 22.99 22.94 0.16
CA PHE A 262 24.07 22.41 1.00
C PHE A 262 24.12 22.93 2.45
N ASP A 263 23.26 23.88 2.85
CA ASP A 263 23.20 24.38 4.25
C ASP A 263 21.99 23.81 5.01
N PRO A 264 22.19 22.81 5.89
CA PRO A 264 21.10 22.17 6.64
C PRO A 264 20.33 23.12 7.56
N GLU A 265 21.01 24.11 8.15
CA GLU A 265 20.38 25.04 9.09
C GLU A 265 19.47 26.03 8.36
N THR A 266 19.88 26.50 7.18
CA THR A 266 19.02 27.31 6.31
C THR A 266 17.79 26.52 5.85
N ARG A 267 17.97 25.26 5.40
CA ARG A 267 16.84 24.40 4.99
C ARG A 267 15.85 24.17 6.12
N LYS A 268 16.33 23.84 7.32
CA LYS A 268 15.50 23.63 8.50
C LYS A 268 14.65 24.86 8.85
N LYS A 269 15.24 26.06 8.78
CA LYS A 269 14.51 27.32 9.00
C LYS A 269 13.44 27.54 7.94
N LEU A 270 13.77 27.34 6.67
CA LEU A 270 12.83 27.53 5.55
C LEU A 270 11.66 26.55 5.64
N PHE A 271 11.89 25.27 5.93
CA PHE A 271 10.80 24.31 6.13
C PHE A 271 9.93 24.66 7.32
N ALA A 272 10.50 25.15 8.42
CA ALA A 272 9.72 25.63 9.57
C ALA A 272 8.84 26.85 9.22
N GLU A 273 9.30 27.73 8.32
CA GLU A 273 8.48 28.83 7.80
C GLU A 273 7.39 28.35 6.84
N MET A 274 7.72 27.44 5.91
CA MET A 274 6.76 26.82 5.01
C MET A 274 5.64 26.13 5.80
N GLU A 275 5.99 25.45 6.89
CA GLU A 275 5.03 24.80 7.78
C GLU A 275 4.04 25.81 8.39
N LYS A 276 4.56 26.93 8.92
CA LYS A 276 3.73 28.03 9.47
C LYS A 276 2.82 28.65 8.42
N LYS A 277 3.29 28.75 7.17
CA LYS A 277 2.54 29.30 6.04
C LYS A 277 1.65 28.26 5.34
N LYS A 278 1.60 27.01 5.83
CA LYS A 278 0.83 25.90 5.24
C LYS A 278 1.19 25.64 3.77
N GLN A 279 2.47 25.78 3.44
CA GLN A 279 3.02 25.40 2.14
C GLN A 279 3.45 23.94 2.20
N PHE A 280 2.51 23.05 1.89
CA PHE A 280 2.68 21.61 2.05
C PHE A 280 2.78 20.88 0.72
N LEU A 281 3.53 19.78 0.75
CA LEU A 281 3.39 18.67 -0.17
C LEU A 281 2.36 17.70 0.43
N SER A 282 1.49 17.12 -0.40
CA SER A 282 0.51 16.12 0.04
C SER A 282 0.80 14.76 -0.56
N LEU A 283 0.70 13.72 0.26
CA LEU A 283 0.84 12.32 -0.12
C LEU A 283 -0.42 11.57 0.28
N GLY A 284 -1.09 10.97 -0.70
CA GLY A 284 -2.31 10.22 -0.53
C GLY A 284 -2.16 8.77 -0.99
N TRP A 285 -2.76 7.83 -0.26
CA TRP A 285 -3.02 6.46 -0.71
C TRP A 285 -4.52 6.29 -0.85
N SER A 286 -5.00 6.05 -2.06
CA SER A 286 -6.39 5.66 -2.31
C SER A 286 -6.47 4.16 -2.49
N ILE A 287 -7.28 3.53 -1.65
CA ILE A 287 -7.45 2.09 -1.55
C ILE A 287 -8.83 1.78 -2.10
N SER A 288 -8.88 0.97 -3.15
CA SER A 288 -10.16 0.51 -3.70
C SER A 288 -11.00 -0.22 -2.65
N ASN A 289 -12.31 0.03 -2.66
CA ASN A 289 -13.22 -0.64 -1.76
C ASN A 289 -13.40 -2.11 -2.21
N PRO A 290 -13.11 -3.10 -1.34
CA PRO A 290 -13.32 -4.52 -1.65
C PRO A 290 -14.77 -4.87 -2.02
N ASN A 291 -15.74 -4.12 -1.50
CA ASN A 291 -17.16 -4.35 -1.77
C ASN A 291 -17.69 -3.52 -2.96
N SER A 292 -16.81 -2.88 -3.74
CA SER A 292 -17.26 -2.18 -4.95
C SER A 292 -17.70 -3.22 -5.98
N THR A 293 -18.97 -3.18 -6.38
CA THR A 293 -19.54 -4.04 -7.43
C THR A 293 -19.13 -3.61 -8.84
N SER A 294 -18.36 -2.53 -8.97
CA SER A 294 -17.85 -2.04 -10.25
C SER A 294 -16.72 -2.93 -10.77
N ILE A 295 -16.95 -3.52 -11.94
CA ILE A 295 -15.98 -4.34 -12.67
C ILE A 295 -14.74 -3.47 -12.98
N GLY A 296 -13.55 -3.95 -12.58
CA GLY A 296 -12.27 -3.27 -12.84
C GLY A 296 -11.82 -2.23 -11.81
N THR A 297 -12.54 -2.07 -10.68
CA THR A 297 -12.09 -1.23 -9.55
C THR A 297 -11.65 -2.01 -8.33
N SER A 298 -11.86 -3.33 -8.29
CA SER A 298 -11.37 -4.22 -7.22
C SER A 298 -9.85 -4.35 -7.28
N ASN A 299 -9.19 -4.45 -6.12
CA ASN A 299 -7.75 -4.72 -5.99
C ASN A 299 -6.82 -3.69 -6.66
N ARG A 300 -7.21 -2.42 -6.57
CA ARG A 300 -6.42 -1.27 -7.00
C ARG A 300 -5.87 -0.46 -5.82
N LEU A 301 -4.60 -0.06 -5.90
CA LEU A 301 -3.97 0.92 -4.99
C LEU A 301 -3.44 2.07 -5.83
N LYS A 302 -3.83 3.29 -5.47
CA LYS A 302 -3.27 4.52 -6.06
C LYS A 302 -2.49 5.28 -5.02
N ILE A 303 -1.31 5.75 -5.38
CA ILE A 303 -0.53 6.67 -4.57
C ILE A 303 -0.43 7.98 -5.32
N LEU A 304 -0.78 9.07 -4.65
CA LEU A 304 -0.94 10.40 -5.23
C LEU A 304 -0.03 11.36 -4.49
N ILE A 305 0.88 12.02 -5.22
CA ILE A 305 1.77 13.05 -4.68
C ILE A 305 1.37 14.37 -5.33
N TYR A 306 0.89 15.31 -4.52
CA TYR A 306 0.47 16.64 -4.95
C TYR A 306 1.50 17.68 -4.55
N SER A 307 1.95 18.47 -5.52
CA SER A 307 2.96 19.52 -5.33
C SER A 307 2.53 20.85 -5.95
N ARG A 308 2.76 21.95 -5.21
CA ARG A 308 2.46 23.33 -5.63
C ARG A 308 3.57 23.98 -6.47
N GLY A 309 4.77 23.41 -6.47
CA GLY A 309 5.96 23.96 -7.12
C GLY A 309 6.52 23.13 -8.27
N LEU A 310 5.91 21.96 -8.57
CA LEU A 310 6.16 21.24 -9.83
C LEU A 310 5.48 21.99 -10.98
N VAL A 311 5.92 23.23 -11.16
CA VAL A 311 5.57 24.08 -12.30
C VAL A 311 6.42 23.56 -13.45
N PHE A 312 5.86 22.64 -14.22
CA PHE A 312 6.37 22.32 -15.54
C PHE A 312 5.81 23.35 -16.51
N ASP A 313 6.28 24.61 -16.42
CA ASP A 313 5.80 25.69 -17.30
C ASP A 313 5.97 25.34 -18.79
N ASN A 314 6.95 24.50 -19.12
CA ASN A 314 7.17 23.98 -20.48
C ASN A 314 6.10 22.96 -20.96
N MET A 315 5.12 22.57 -20.13
CA MET A 315 4.17 21.49 -20.43
C MET A 315 2.72 21.92 -20.60
N LYS A 316 2.38 23.20 -20.35
CA LYS A 316 1.05 23.72 -20.64
C LYS A 316 0.69 23.55 -22.12
N ASP A 317 1.67 23.82 -22.99
CA ASP A 317 1.49 23.79 -24.44
C ASP A 317 1.40 22.34 -24.99
N MET A 318 2.15 21.38 -24.44
CA MET A 318 2.13 19.98 -24.91
C MET A 318 0.91 19.17 -24.41
N ILE A 319 0.41 19.47 -23.20
CA ILE A 319 -0.81 18.84 -22.66
C ILE A 319 -2.06 19.40 -23.36
N ASP A 320 -2.02 20.67 -23.79
CA ASP A 320 -3.10 21.27 -24.57
C ASP A 320 -3.20 20.70 -26.00
N GLU A 321 -2.11 20.21 -26.60
CA GLU A 321 -2.14 19.52 -27.90
C GLU A 321 -2.76 18.11 -27.83
N THR A 322 -2.80 17.46 -26.66
CA THR A 322 -3.41 16.13 -26.49
C THR A 322 -4.92 16.19 -26.14
N ASN A 323 -5.50 17.38 -26.02
CA ASN A 323 -6.84 17.64 -25.47
C ASN A 323 -8.06 17.28 -26.35
N THR A 324 -7.92 16.56 -27.46
CA THR A 324 -9.11 16.04 -28.17
C THR A 324 -9.68 14.74 -27.58
N GLN A 325 -9.03 14.12 -26.59
CA GLN A 325 -9.61 12.98 -25.86
C GLN A 325 -9.32 13.08 -24.36
N GLN A 326 -10.40 13.16 -23.56
CA GLN A 326 -10.36 13.26 -22.11
C GLN A 326 -9.45 12.21 -21.41
N GLN A 327 -8.77 12.65 -20.34
CA GLN A 327 -8.23 11.83 -19.24
C GLN A 327 -7.15 10.77 -19.57
N LYS A 328 -6.18 11.05 -20.44
CA LYS A 328 -4.95 10.25 -20.51
C LYS A 328 -3.77 11.04 -19.94
N GLY A 329 -3.44 10.79 -18.67
CA GLY A 329 -2.18 11.26 -18.08
C GLY A 329 -0.98 10.69 -18.85
N LYS A 330 0.16 11.39 -18.82
CA LYS A 330 1.38 10.97 -19.52
C LYS A 330 2.19 9.99 -18.67
N ASN A 331 2.89 9.05 -19.31
CA ASN A 331 3.84 8.18 -18.63
C ASN A 331 4.98 9.03 -18.04
N ILE A 332 5.37 8.73 -16.81
CA ILE A 332 6.43 9.47 -16.12
C ILE A 332 7.81 9.31 -16.78
N THR A 333 8.05 8.20 -17.49
CA THR A 333 9.33 7.99 -18.19
C THR A 333 9.46 8.96 -19.36
N ASP A 334 8.48 8.95 -20.27
CA ASP A 334 8.40 9.88 -21.40
C ASP A 334 8.43 11.34 -20.94
N PHE A 335 7.84 11.61 -19.78
CA PHE A 335 7.81 12.92 -19.16
C PHE A 335 9.20 13.42 -18.75
N TYR A 336 10.04 12.57 -18.17
CA TYR A 336 11.36 12.96 -17.68
C TYR A 336 12.43 12.94 -18.77
N ASP A 337 12.31 12.07 -19.78
CA ASP A 337 13.19 12.07 -20.96
C ASP A 337 13.14 13.43 -21.70
N GLU A 338 11.99 14.11 -21.66
CA GLU A 338 11.82 15.45 -22.24
C GLU A 338 12.41 16.59 -21.40
N LEU A 339 12.73 16.36 -20.12
CA LEU A 339 13.16 17.41 -19.18
C LEU A 339 14.68 17.59 -19.08
N GLY A 340 15.48 16.66 -19.62
CA GLY A 340 16.93 16.84 -19.82
C GLY A 340 17.77 17.12 -18.57
N SER A 341 17.30 16.73 -17.36
CA SER A 341 17.93 17.08 -16.08
C SER A 341 18.57 15.87 -15.38
N MET A 342 19.89 15.96 -15.12
CA MET A 342 20.73 14.92 -14.48
C MET A 342 20.29 14.50 -13.07
N THR A 343 19.66 15.38 -12.29
CA THR A 343 19.14 15.04 -10.94
C THR A 343 17.90 14.13 -10.97
N THR A 344 17.36 13.88 -12.16
CA THR A 344 16.08 13.21 -12.38
C THR A 344 16.23 11.76 -12.84
N GLU A 345 17.45 11.36 -13.22
CA GLU A 345 17.78 10.03 -13.72
C GLU A 345 17.66 8.94 -12.63
N LEU A 346 17.95 9.27 -11.36
CA LEU A 346 17.89 8.27 -10.27
C LEU A 346 16.45 7.84 -9.96
N GLY A 347 15.51 8.79 -9.89
CA GLY A 347 14.09 8.52 -9.64
C GLY A 347 13.45 7.70 -10.78
N LEU A 348 13.84 7.98 -12.02
CA LEU A 348 13.45 7.20 -13.19
C LEU A 348 13.93 5.76 -13.13
N ASN A 349 15.17 5.53 -12.74
CA ASN A 349 15.73 4.19 -12.60
C ASN A 349 14.96 3.35 -11.58
N TYR A 350 14.55 3.94 -10.46
CA TYR A 350 13.72 3.24 -9.47
C TYR A 350 12.31 2.91 -9.98
N ILE A 351 11.71 3.79 -10.78
CA ILE A 351 10.38 3.56 -11.36
C ILE A 351 10.43 2.43 -12.40
N ASN A 352 11.43 2.44 -13.28
CA ASN A 352 11.62 1.38 -14.27
C ASN A 352 11.88 0.04 -13.57
N TYR A 353 12.73 0.03 -12.55
CA TYR A 353 12.98 -1.17 -11.76
C TYR A 353 11.72 -1.68 -11.05
N LEU A 354 10.91 -0.78 -10.48
CA LEU A 354 9.62 -1.14 -9.88
C LEU A 354 8.64 -1.72 -10.91
N ASP A 355 8.59 -1.17 -12.12
CA ASP A 355 7.76 -1.69 -13.22
C ASP A 355 8.18 -3.10 -13.62
N GLU A 356 9.48 -3.35 -13.80
CA GLU A 356 10.00 -4.69 -14.06
C GLU A 356 9.69 -5.67 -12.94
N ALA A 357 9.85 -5.25 -11.68
CA ALA A 357 9.52 -6.07 -10.52
C ALA A 357 8.02 -6.41 -10.48
N CYS A 358 7.15 -5.42 -10.74
CA CYS A 358 5.70 -5.63 -10.81
C CYS A 358 5.33 -6.64 -11.91
N LYS A 359 5.90 -6.50 -13.12
CA LYS A 359 5.67 -7.42 -14.25
C LYS A 359 6.03 -8.87 -13.90
N LYS A 360 7.13 -9.10 -13.17
CA LYS A 360 7.56 -10.45 -12.76
C LYS A 360 6.57 -11.17 -11.84
N VAL A 361 5.81 -10.42 -11.06
CA VAL A 361 4.84 -10.95 -10.08
C VAL A 361 3.37 -10.73 -10.50
N GLY A 362 3.16 -10.40 -11.78
CA GLY A 362 1.83 -10.25 -12.38
C GLY A 362 1.06 -9.00 -11.94
N ILE A 363 1.74 -7.97 -11.43
CA ILE A 363 1.11 -6.70 -11.02
C ILE A 363 1.21 -5.71 -12.17
N ARG A 364 0.09 -5.12 -12.57
CA ARG A 364 0.08 -4.06 -13.58
C ARG A 364 0.29 -2.71 -12.91
N PHE A 365 1.44 -2.12 -13.17
CA PHE A 365 1.84 -0.80 -12.67
C PHE A 365 1.75 0.25 -13.78
N LYS A 366 1.23 1.44 -13.44
CA LYS A 366 1.17 2.61 -14.33
C LYS A 366 1.56 3.87 -13.57
N PRO A 367 2.74 4.44 -13.82
CA PRO A 367 3.07 5.76 -13.31
C PRO A 367 2.52 6.84 -14.27
N LEU A 368 1.75 7.78 -13.73
CA LEU A 368 1.09 8.83 -14.49
C LEU A 368 1.40 10.20 -13.89
N VAL A 369 1.51 11.22 -14.73
CA VAL A 369 1.56 12.63 -14.31
C VAL A 369 0.39 13.40 -14.93
N TYR A 370 -0.26 14.24 -14.14
CA TYR A 370 -1.30 15.16 -14.61
C TYR A 370 -1.30 16.48 -13.82
N GLN A 371 -1.85 17.53 -14.41
CA GLN A 371 -2.03 18.83 -13.77
C GLN A 371 -3.50 19.07 -13.42
N ILE A 372 -3.78 19.56 -12.22
CA ILE A 372 -5.13 19.96 -11.82
C ILE A 372 -5.39 21.37 -12.35
N ARG A 373 -6.33 21.48 -13.30
CA ARG A 373 -6.69 22.73 -13.98
C ARG A 373 -7.05 23.90 -13.04
N ASN A 374 -7.59 23.60 -11.86
CA ASN A 374 -8.13 24.61 -10.95
C ASN A 374 -7.09 25.25 -10.00
N ASN A 375 -5.92 24.64 -9.79
CA ASN A 375 -4.98 25.10 -8.75
C ASN A 375 -3.50 24.99 -9.16
N SER A 376 -3.22 24.77 -10.45
CA SER A 376 -1.86 24.59 -11.00
C SER A 376 -1.02 23.47 -10.37
N ASN A 377 -1.58 22.67 -9.45
CA ASN A 377 -0.90 21.56 -8.79
C ASN A 377 -0.60 20.47 -9.80
N SER A 378 0.65 20.01 -9.80
CA SER A 378 1.04 18.78 -10.47
C SER A 378 0.81 17.59 -9.56
N VAL A 379 0.34 16.50 -10.15
CA VAL A 379 0.02 15.26 -9.46
C VAL A 379 0.78 14.12 -10.11
N ILE A 380 1.57 13.43 -9.31
CA ILE A 380 2.16 12.15 -9.68
C ILE A 380 1.26 11.06 -9.11
N CYS A 381 0.82 10.14 -9.98
CA CYS A 381 -0.03 9.01 -9.63
C CYS A 381 0.69 7.70 -9.93
N LEU A 382 0.99 6.92 -8.89
CA LEU A 382 1.46 5.55 -9.01
C LEU A 382 0.25 4.61 -8.88
N ASP A 383 -0.15 4.00 -9.99
CA ASP A 383 -1.38 3.22 -10.09
C ASP A 383 -1.10 1.72 -10.22
N PHE A 384 -1.48 0.94 -9.19
CA PHE A 384 -1.27 -0.50 -9.10
C PHE A 384 -2.59 -1.24 -9.25
N HIS A 385 -2.60 -2.22 -10.15
CA HIS A 385 -3.67 -3.20 -10.32
C HIS A 385 -3.07 -4.57 -10.04
N PHE A 386 -3.50 -5.17 -8.93
CA PHE A 386 -2.94 -6.40 -8.40
C PHE A 386 -3.60 -7.66 -8.94
#